data_AF-A0AAD0HUI3-F1
#
_entry.id   AF-A0AAD0HUI3-F1
#
_cell.length_a   1.000
_cell.length_b   1.000
_cell.length_c   1.000
_cell.angle_alpha   90.00
_cell.angle_beta   90.00
_cell.angle_gamma   90.00
#
_symmetry.space_group_name_H-M   'P 1'
#
loop_
_entity.id
_entity.type
_entity.pdbx_description
1 polymer ?
#
loop_
_entity_poly.entity_id
_entity_poly.type
_entity_poly.pdbx_seq_one_letter_code
_entity_poly.pdbx_strand_id
1 'polypeptide(L)'
;MKKFLKTILFLCALSSIAYAEDDAMAILNKKRAEIEKAEKAKAKLAKEAEEKARKEAEEQAKLAEKAAKEEARLAEEQAKAQVVENVEAVEAPAEAVVATEGLNPQDEKEAMEILDGMRKKIKKEDAETLKVQQEAKELGISTSEVSSLAEIEAMVKAKKAEKAKPKTEAEKLEATRKEALEKLDFYERVVRSVAREEAEVAGYYEIMNDEQPKPAETTEASVAEQVAPVEGTVQQ
;
A
#
# COMPACT_ATOMS: atom_id res chain seq x y z
N MET A 1 21.02 -15.30 -60.35
CA MET A 1 19.77 -15.46 -59.57
C MET A 1 19.90 -15.09 -58.09
N LYS A 2 21.00 -15.43 -57.39
CA LYS A 2 21.17 -15.15 -55.94
C LYS A 2 21.04 -13.66 -55.51
N LYS A 3 21.39 -12.71 -56.39
CA LYS A 3 21.27 -11.27 -56.10
C LYS A 3 19.81 -10.80 -56.12
N PHE A 4 19.03 -11.23 -57.10
CA PHE A 4 17.60 -10.90 -57.21
C PHE A 4 16.76 -11.46 -56.07
N LEU A 5 17.05 -12.69 -55.62
CA LEU A 5 16.35 -13.29 -54.49
C LEU A 5 16.58 -12.51 -53.20
N LYS A 6 17.82 -12.05 -52.95
CA LYS A 6 18.16 -11.22 -51.78
C LYS A 6 17.44 -9.88 -51.80
N THR A 7 17.33 -9.24 -52.96
CA THR A 7 16.62 -7.96 -53.10
C THR A 7 15.12 -8.12 -52.85
N ILE A 8 14.50 -9.20 -53.32
CA ILE A 8 13.07 -9.49 -53.09
C ILE A 8 12.81 -9.79 -51.62
N LEU A 9 13.67 -10.57 -50.98
CA LEU A 9 13.54 -10.91 -49.55
C LEU A 9 13.72 -9.67 -48.68
N PHE A 10 14.63 -8.77 -49.04
CA PHE A 10 14.81 -7.47 -48.37
C PHE A 10 13.58 -6.56 -48.55
N LEU A 11 12.99 -6.51 -49.75
CA LEU A 11 11.77 -5.74 -49.98
C LEU A 11 10.58 -6.29 -49.18
N CYS A 12 10.43 -7.61 -49.10
CA CYS A 12 9.37 -8.28 -48.35
C CYS A 12 9.50 -8.07 -46.83
N ALA A 13 10.73 -8.05 -46.31
CA ALA A 13 11.01 -7.75 -44.92
C ALA A 13 10.67 -6.28 -44.58
N LEU A 14 11.01 -5.33 -45.45
CA LEU A 14 10.67 -3.93 -45.25
C LEU A 14 9.16 -3.66 -45.31
N SER A 15 8.42 -4.31 -46.22
CA SER A 15 6.96 -4.17 -46.27
C SER A 15 6.26 -4.83 -45.09
N SER A 16 6.85 -5.87 -44.50
CA SER A 16 6.33 -6.51 -43.28
C SER A 16 6.53 -5.64 -42.03
N ILE A 17 7.62 -4.88 -41.94
CA ILE A 17 7.86 -3.93 -40.84
C ILE A 17 6.88 -2.75 -40.91
N ALA A 18 6.62 -2.20 -42.09
CA ALA A 18 5.68 -1.09 -42.26
C ALA A 18 4.23 -1.46 -41.87
N TYR A 19 3.81 -2.71 -42.06
CA TYR A 19 2.47 -3.16 -41.65
C TYR A 19 2.34 -3.37 -40.13
N ALA A 20 3.45 -3.65 -39.43
CA ALA A 20 3.47 -3.80 -37.98
C ALA A 20 3.45 -2.44 -37.24
N GLU A 21 3.97 -1.37 -37.85
CA GLU A 21 4.01 -0.03 -37.27
C GLU A 21 2.62 0.62 -37.17
N ASP A 22 1.74 0.41 -38.15
CA ASP A 22 0.37 0.94 -38.14
C ASP A 22 -0.50 0.28 -37.06
N ASP A 23 -0.40 -1.04 -36.90
CA ASP A 23 -1.11 -1.78 -35.85
C ASP A 23 -0.60 -1.38 -34.45
N ALA A 24 0.70 -1.12 -34.30
CA ALA A 24 1.28 -0.64 -33.05
C ALA A 24 0.75 0.75 -32.67
N MET A 25 0.62 1.67 -33.64
CA MET A 25 0.06 3.01 -33.39
C MET A 25 -1.42 2.97 -33.00
N ALA A 26 -2.23 2.11 -33.62
CA ALA A 26 -3.64 1.94 -33.27
C ALA A 26 -3.82 1.45 -31.82
N ILE A 27 -3.01 0.47 -31.41
CA ILE A 27 -2.99 -0.06 -30.03
C ILE A 27 -2.54 1.02 -29.04
N LEU A 28 -1.53 1.81 -29.39
CA LEU A 28 -1.02 2.88 -28.52
C LEU A 28 -2.06 3.98 -28.30
N ASN A 29 -2.77 4.40 -29.36
CA ASN A 29 -3.84 5.39 -29.27
C ASN A 29 -5.02 4.89 -28.45
N LYS A 30 -5.38 3.60 -28.58
CA LYS A 30 -6.43 2.98 -27.74
C LYS A 30 -6.04 2.98 -26.26
N LYS A 31 -4.79 2.62 -25.93
CA LYS A 31 -4.28 2.67 -24.55
C LYS A 31 -4.26 4.10 -23.99
N ARG A 32 -3.87 5.10 -24.79
CA ARG A 32 -3.93 6.51 -24.37
C ARG A 32 -5.35 6.95 -24.05
N ALA A 33 -6.33 6.58 -24.88
CA ALA A 33 -7.74 6.90 -24.63
C ALA A 33 -8.30 6.20 -23.38
N GLU A 34 -7.89 4.95 -23.12
CA GLU A 34 -8.26 4.23 -21.89
C GLU A 34 -7.61 4.87 -20.65
N ILE A 35 -6.35 5.28 -20.74
CA ILE A 35 -5.64 6.00 -19.66
C ILE A 35 -6.32 7.34 -19.36
N GLU A 36 -6.64 8.14 -20.37
CA GLU A 36 -7.30 9.44 -20.18
C GLU A 36 -8.69 9.28 -19.54
N LYS A 37 -9.45 8.24 -19.93
CA LYS A 37 -10.74 7.92 -19.30
C LYS A 37 -10.56 7.48 -17.85
N ALA A 38 -9.56 6.65 -17.56
CA ALA A 38 -9.27 6.20 -16.20
C ALA A 38 -8.79 7.36 -15.30
N GLU A 39 -7.98 8.28 -15.82
CA GLU A 39 -7.55 9.48 -15.10
C GLU A 39 -8.71 10.44 -14.84
N LYS A 40 -9.59 10.67 -15.83
CA LYS A 40 -10.82 11.46 -15.62
C LYS A 40 -11.73 10.84 -14.56
N ALA A 41 -11.86 9.51 -14.52
CA ALA A 41 -12.63 8.82 -13.49
C ALA A 41 -11.98 8.96 -12.10
N LYS A 42 -10.66 8.76 -12.01
CA LYS A 42 -9.91 8.95 -10.75
C LYS A 42 -9.97 10.40 -10.25
N ALA A 43 -9.88 11.38 -11.15
CA ALA A 43 -9.99 12.79 -10.79
C ALA A 43 -11.38 13.16 -10.26
N LYS A 44 -12.45 12.56 -10.80
CA LYS A 44 -13.81 12.72 -10.26
C LYS A 44 -13.94 12.11 -8.87
N LEU A 45 -13.45 10.89 -8.67
CA LEU A 45 -13.47 10.23 -7.36
C LEU A 45 -12.62 10.97 -6.32
N ALA A 46 -11.47 11.52 -6.72
CA ALA A 46 -10.63 12.34 -5.85
C ALA A 46 -11.33 13.63 -5.40
N LYS A 47 -12.02 14.33 -6.32
CA LYS A 47 -12.82 15.52 -5.99
C LYS A 47 -13.99 15.20 -5.06
N GLU A 48 -14.67 14.08 -5.28
CA GLU A 48 -15.77 13.63 -4.41
C GLU A 48 -15.27 13.27 -3.00
N ALA A 49 -14.11 12.60 -2.91
CA ALA A 49 -13.48 12.29 -1.63
C ALA A 49 -13.00 13.56 -0.90
N GLU A 50 -12.44 14.53 -1.61
CA GLU A 50 -12.04 15.83 -1.07
C GLU A 50 -13.24 16.64 -0.55
N GLU A 51 -14.34 16.68 -1.31
CA GLU A 51 -15.56 17.37 -0.88
C GLU A 51 -16.17 16.70 0.36
N LYS A 52 -16.17 15.36 0.42
CA LYS A 52 -16.65 14.62 1.58
C LYS A 52 -15.79 14.87 2.82
N ALA A 53 -14.47 14.83 2.68
CA ALA A 53 -13.53 15.15 3.76
C ALA A 53 -13.69 16.60 4.25
N ARG A 54 -13.93 17.55 3.33
CA ARG A 54 -14.18 18.94 3.69
C ARG A 54 -15.50 19.12 4.46
N LYS A 55 -16.57 18.41 4.06
CA LYS A 55 -17.86 18.43 4.78
C LYS A 55 -17.75 17.83 6.18
N GLU A 56 -17.05 16.70 6.32
CA GLU A 56 -16.79 16.06 7.62
C GLU A 56 -15.94 16.97 8.53
N ALA A 57 -14.93 17.64 7.99
CA ALA A 57 -14.12 18.59 8.75
C ALA A 57 -14.92 19.84 9.17
N GLU A 58 -15.80 20.36 8.32
CA GLU A 58 -16.68 21.50 8.66
C GLU A 58 -17.69 21.12 9.75
N GLU A 59 -18.24 19.90 9.71
CA GLU A 59 -19.14 19.41 10.76
C GLU A 59 -18.43 19.25 12.10
N GLN A 60 -17.23 18.66 12.09
CA GLN A 60 -16.41 18.53 13.30
C GLN A 60 -16.02 19.90 13.89
N ALA A 61 -15.69 20.88 13.04
CA ALA A 61 -15.41 22.24 13.50
C ALA A 61 -16.64 22.90 14.14
N LYS A 62 -17.84 22.73 13.57
CA LYS A 62 -19.09 23.25 14.16
C LYS A 62 -19.44 22.57 15.49
N LEU A 63 -19.16 21.27 15.62
CA LEU A 63 -19.36 20.55 16.88
C LEU A 63 -18.37 21.01 17.96
N ALA A 64 -17.10 21.21 17.61
CA ALA A 64 -16.09 21.74 18.52
C ALA A 64 -16.41 23.19 18.96
N GLU A 65 -16.88 24.04 18.05
CA GLU A 65 -17.30 25.41 18.40
C GLU A 65 -18.51 25.42 19.34
N LYS A 66 -19.49 24.53 19.13
CA LYS A 66 -20.64 24.39 20.03
C LYS A 66 -20.21 23.90 21.42
N ALA A 67 -19.33 22.91 21.49
CA ALA A 67 -18.80 22.40 22.75
C ALA A 67 -18.03 23.49 23.51
N ALA A 68 -17.17 24.25 22.83
CA ALA A 68 -16.43 25.36 23.45
C ALA A 68 -17.35 26.48 23.96
N LYS A 69 -18.43 26.78 23.23
CA LYS A 69 -19.45 27.75 23.66
C LYS A 69 -20.25 27.27 24.86
N GLU A 70 -20.57 25.98 24.93
CA GLU A 70 -21.27 25.39 26.07
C GLU A 70 -20.39 25.38 27.33
N GLU A 71 -19.13 24.98 27.17
CA GLU A 71 -18.14 24.96 28.26
C GLU A 71 -17.87 26.38 28.79
N ALA A 72 -17.78 27.38 27.91
CA ALA A 72 -17.68 28.78 28.32
C ALA A 72 -18.93 29.27 29.06
N ARG A 73 -20.13 28.84 28.67
CA ARG A 73 -21.38 29.20 29.35
C ARG A 73 -21.47 28.57 30.74
N LEU A 74 -21.04 27.32 30.88
CA LEU A 74 -20.95 26.62 32.16
C LEU A 74 -19.93 27.29 33.10
N ALA A 75 -18.78 27.72 32.57
CA ALA A 75 -17.78 28.46 33.35
C ALA A 75 -18.29 29.83 33.81
N GLU A 76 -19.02 30.57 32.96
CA GLU A 76 -19.66 31.84 33.34
C GLU A 76 -20.75 31.64 34.39
N GLU A 77 -21.53 30.56 34.31
CA GLU A 77 -22.57 30.22 35.28
C GLU A 77 -21.97 29.84 36.64
N GLN A 78 -20.89 29.05 36.66
CA GLN A 78 -20.14 28.74 37.87
C GLN A 78 -19.49 29.99 38.49
N ALA A 79 -18.97 30.90 37.67
CA ALA A 79 -18.44 32.18 38.15
C ALA A 79 -19.53 33.08 38.75
N LYS A 80 -20.76 33.08 38.20
CA LYS A 80 -21.90 33.81 38.76
C LYS A 80 -22.43 33.18 40.05
N ALA A 81 -22.44 31.84 40.15
CA ALA A 81 -22.81 31.14 41.38
C ALA A 81 -21.82 31.44 42.53
N GLN A 82 -20.52 31.51 42.24
CA GLN A 82 -19.49 31.84 43.23
C GLN A 82 -19.52 33.33 43.66
N VAL A 83 -20.10 34.23 42.86
CA VAL A 83 -20.34 35.63 43.26
C VAL A 83 -21.55 35.78 44.19
N VAL A 84 -22.53 34.87 44.14
CA VAL A 84 -23.65 34.83 45.10
C VAL A 84 -23.21 34.28 46.45
N GLU A 85 -22.34 33.25 46.47
CA GLU A 85 -21.82 32.65 47.71
C GLU A 85 -20.94 33.61 48.53
N ASN A 86 -20.24 34.56 47.89
CA ASN A 86 -19.38 35.53 48.59
C ASN A 86 -20.12 36.75 49.18
N VAL A 87 -21.45 36.87 49.02
CA VAL A 87 -22.27 37.90 49.68
C VAL A 87 -22.88 37.39 51.00
N GLU A 88 -22.94 36.09 51.22
CA GLU A 88 -23.55 35.47 52.41
C GLU A 88 -22.52 34.95 53.44
N ALA A 89 -21.27 35.40 53.37
CA ALA A 89 -20.21 35.05 54.33
C ALA A 89 -20.02 36.11 55.43
N VAL A 90 -21.12 36.69 55.95
CA VAL A 90 -21.14 37.39 57.25
C VAL A 90 -22.47 37.07 57.94
N GLU A 91 -22.52 35.91 58.58
CA GLU A 91 -23.19 35.59 59.86
C GLU A 91 -23.53 34.10 59.89
N ALA A 92 -22.66 33.33 60.55
CA ALA A 92 -23.12 32.17 61.30
C ALA A 92 -23.94 32.71 62.51
N PRO A 93 -24.98 32.02 63.03
CA PRO A 93 -24.77 30.64 63.51
C PRO A 93 -25.98 29.69 63.44
N ALA A 94 -25.66 28.44 63.80
CA ALA A 94 -26.51 27.44 64.47
C ALA A 94 -27.16 26.34 63.62
N GLU A 95 -26.77 25.11 64.01
CA GLU A 95 -27.59 23.89 64.09
C GLU A 95 -28.40 23.46 62.87
N ALA A 96 -27.91 22.45 62.16
CA ALA A 96 -28.78 21.49 61.48
C ALA A 96 -28.12 20.11 61.41
N VAL A 97 -28.44 19.30 62.41
CA VAL A 97 -28.83 17.89 62.32
C VAL A 97 -28.14 17.05 61.24
N VAL A 98 -27.27 16.14 61.69
CA VAL A 98 -26.91 14.92 60.96
C VAL A 98 -28.18 14.10 60.73
N ALA A 99 -28.83 14.32 59.60
CA ALA A 99 -29.92 13.50 59.13
C ALA A 99 -29.33 12.47 58.15
N THR A 100 -29.22 11.24 58.62
CA THR A 100 -29.23 10.05 57.77
C THR A 100 -30.60 9.97 57.10
N GLU A 101 -30.87 10.80 56.09
CA GLU A 101 -32.00 10.58 55.19
C GLU A 101 -31.49 9.73 54.03
N GLY A 102 -32.01 8.50 53.94
CA GLY A 102 -31.66 7.58 52.87
C GLY A 102 -31.86 8.24 51.52
N LEU A 103 -30.87 8.09 50.63
CA LEU A 103 -30.96 8.52 49.23
C LEU A 103 -32.34 8.13 48.67
N ASN A 104 -33.05 9.11 48.11
CA ASN A 104 -34.27 8.85 47.38
C ASN A 104 -33.91 7.85 46.24
N PRO A 105 -34.67 6.76 46.03
CA PRO A 105 -34.38 5.75 45.00
C PRO A 105 -34.22 6.29 43.57
N GLN A 106 -34.59 7.54 43.32
CA GLN A 106 -34.37 8.23 42.06
C GLN A 106 -32.95 8.79 41.95
N ASP A 107 -32.44 9.44 42.99
CA ASP A 107 -31.10 10.02 43.04
C ASP A 107 -30.01 8.93 43.02
N GLU A 108 -30.30 7.77 43.64
CA GLU A 108 -29.39 6.62 43.62
C GLU A 108 -29.25 5.99 42.21
N LYS A 109 -30.34 5.97 41.44
CA LYS A 109 -30.33 5.49 40.04
C LYS A 109 -29.60 6.45 39.12
N GLU A 110 -29.81 7.74 39.29
CA GLU A 110 -29.12 8.77 38.51
C GLU A 110 -27.61 8.74 38.79
N ALA A 111 -27.21 8.53 40.05
CA ALA A 111 -25.81 8.30 40.41
C ALA A 111 -25.22 7.03 39.74
N MET A 112 -25.97 5.92 39.69
CA MET A 112 -25.52 4.72 38.97
C MET A 112 -25.39 4.94 37.46
N GLU A 113 -26.31 5.68 36.84
CA GLU A 113 -26.25 5.99 35.41
C GLU A 113 -25.05 6.87 35.06
N ILE A 114 -24.74 7.85 35.91
CA ILE A 114 -23.53 8.67 35.79
C ILE A 114 -22.27 7.80 35.89
N LEU A 115 -22.21 6.89 36.87
CA LEU A 115 -21.07 5.98 37.05
C LEU A 115 -20.90 5.02 35.86
N ASP A 116 -22.00 4.49 35.30
CA ASP A 116 -21.95 3.64 34.11
C ASP A 116 -21.55 4.45 32.86
N GLY A 117 -22.01 5.69 32.75
CA GLY A 117 -21.57 6.64 31.73
C GLY A 117 -20.07 6.91 31.79
N MET A 118 -19.52 7.16 32.98
CA MET A 118 -18.08 7.33 33.20
C MET A 118 -17.32 6.05 32.88
N ARG A 119 -17.79 4.88 33.35
CA ARG A 119 -17.18 3.58 33.04
C ARG A 119 -17.16 3.30 31.53
N LYS A 120 -18.22 3.67 30.81
CA LYS A 120 -18.28 3.57 29.34
C LYS A 120 -17.31 4.51 28.65
N LYS A 121 -17.15 5.75 29.12
CA LYS A 121 -16.16 6.70 28.57
C LYS A 121 -14.73 6.20 28.77
N ILE A 122 -14.39 5.76 29.99
CA ILE A 122 -13.08 5.20 30.33
C ILE A 122 -12.78 3.97 29.46
N LYS A 123 -13.72 3.02 29.34
CA LYS A 123 -13.53 1.83 28.47
C LYS A 123 -13.32 2.19 26.99
N LYS A 124 -13.95 3.26 26.50
CA LYS A 124 -13.76 3.71 25.11
C LYS A 124 -12.38 4.34 24.93
N GLU A 125 -11.97 5.20 25.85
CA GLU A 125 -10.66 5.84 25.84
C GLU A 125 -9.52 4.81 25.98
N ASP A 126 -9.64 3.84 26.90
CA ASP A 126 -8.69 2.73 27.04
C ASP A 126 -8.60 1.88 25.77
N ALA A 127 -9.72 1.66 25.08
CA ALA A 127 -9.73 0.92 23.82
C ALA A 127 -9.09 1.72 22.67
N GLU A 128 -9.27 3.04 22.63
CA GLU A 128 -8.64 3.92 21.63
C GLU A 128 -7.14 4.04 21.87
N THR A 129 -6.70 4.21 23.11
CA THR A 129 -5.28 4.23 23.47
C THR A 129 -4.59 2.89 23.17
N LEU A 130 -5.26 1.76 23.41
CA LEU A 130 -4.78 0.43 23.00
C LEU A 130 -4.65 0.31 21.47
N LYS A 131 -5.62 0.82 20.70
CA LYS A 131 -5.56 0.82 19.24
C LYS A 131 -4.39 1.65 18.72
N VAL A 132 -4.17 2.84 19.28
CA VAL A 132 -3.03 3.70 18.93
C VAL A 132 -1.69 3.01 19.23
N GLN A 133 -1.58 2.33 20.38
CA GLN A 133 -0.38 1.58 20.74
C GLN A 133 -0.17 0.35 19.85
N GLN A 134 -1.24 -0.37 19.47
CA GLN A 134 -1.15 -1.49 18.54
C GLN A 134 -0.73 -1.02 17.15
N GLU A 135 -1.31 0.06 16.65
CA GLU A 135 -0.95 0.68 15.38
C GLU A 135 0.52 1.14 15.37
N ALA A 136 1.01 1.72 16.48
CA ALA A 136 2.41 2.07 16.64
C ALA A 136 3.33 0.83 16.56
N LYS A 137 2.95 -0.26 17.23
CA LYS A 137 3.71 -1.53 17.18
C LYS A 137 3.71 -2.15 15.78
N GLU A 138 2.58 -2.13 15.07
CA GLU A 138 2.49 -2.61 13.67
C GLU A 138 3.33 -1.76 12.70
N LEU A 139 3.49 -0.47 13.01
CA LEU A 139 4.36 0.43 12.25
C LEU A 139 5.83 0.37 12.69
N GLY A 140 6.16 -0.50 13.66
CA GLY A 140 7.53 -0.69 14.17
C GLY A 140 8.03 0.46 15.05
N ILE A 141 7.13 1.28 15.60
CA ILE A 141 7.47 2.35 16.53
C ILE A 141 7.54 1.74 17.93
N SER A 142 8.72 1.84 18.56
CA SER A 142 8.90 1.43 19.94
C SER A 142 8.14 2.38 20.86
N THR A 143 7.04 1.93 21.46
CA THR A 143 6.26 2.74 22.40
C THR A 143 6.93 2.85 23.77
N SER A 144 8.04 2.16 24.03
CA SER A 144 8.72 2.15 25.34
C SER A 144 9.56 3.39 25.61
N GLU A 145 9.89 4.16 24.59
CA GLU A 145 10.75 5.35 24.68
C GLU A 145 9.95 6.66 24.69
N VAL A 146 8.64 6.56 24.41
CA VAL A 146 7.77 7.72 24.19
C VAL A 146 6.95 7.97 25.45
N SER A 147 7.08 9.17 26.02
CA SER A 147 6.45 9.50 27.31
C SER A 147 4.99 9.97 27.19
N SER A 148 4.48 10.16 25.96
CA SER A 148 3.14 10.70 25.73
C SER A 148 2.42 10.05 24.54
N LEU A 149 1.10 9.84 24.68
CA LEU A 149 0.22 9.34 23.60
C LEU A 149 0.26 10.24 22.36
N ALA A 150 0.30 11.56 22.57
CA ALA A 150 0.36 12.54 21.48
C ALA A 150 1.61 12.39 20.61
N GLU A 151 2.75 12.03 21.21
CA GLU A 151 4.00 11.81 20.47
C GLU A 151 3.98 10.46 19.73
N ILE A 152 3.34 9.42 20.31
CA ILE A 152 3.10 8.14 19.62
C ILE A 152 2.20 8.37 18.39
N GLU A 153 1.10 9.12 18.54
CA GLU A 153 0.21 9.46 17.43
C GLU A 153 0.92 10.27 16.34
N ALA A 154 1.79 11.21 16.71
CA ALA A 154 2.58 11.98 15.76
C ALA A 154 3.57 11.09 14.99
N MET A 155 4.25 10.17 15.67
CA MET A 155 5.15 9.20 15.03
C MET A 155 4.39 8.22 14.12
N VAL A 156 3.24 7.73 14.56
CA VAL A 156 2.33 6.87 13.79
C VAL A 156 1.87 7.59 12.53
N LYS A 157 1.44 8.85 12.65
CA LYS A 157 1.03 9.70 11.53
C LYS A 157 2.19 9.99 10.58
N ALA A 158 3.38 10.24 11.10
CA ALA A 158 4.58 10.45 10.29
C ALA A 158 4.99 9.18 9.53
N LYS A 159 4.97 8.00 10.18
CA LYS A 159 5.26 6.71 9.55
C LYS A 159 4.19 6.30 8.54
N LYS A 160 2.92 6.58 8.81
CA LYS A 160 1.83 6.42 7.82
C LYS A 160 2.00 7.37 6.65
N ALA A 161 2.37 8.63 6.87
CA ALA A 161 2.66 9.59 5.80
C ALA A 161 3.91 9.20 4.98
N GLU A 162 4.91 8.58 5.61
CA GLU A 162 6.09 8.02 4.94
C GLU A 162 5.73 6.81 4.07
N LYS A 163 4.91 5.87 4.57
CA LYS A 163 4.39 4.73 3.80
C LYS A 163 3.37 5.14 2.73
N ALA A 164 2.64 6.23 2.94
CA ALA A 164 1.66 6.79 2.00
C ALA A 164 2.29 7.74 0.98
N LYS A 165 3.59 8.10 1.11
CA LYS A 165 4.32 8.67 -0.02
C LYS A 165 4.20 7.66 -1.17
N PRO A 166 3.78 8.09 -2.37
CA PRO A 166 3.70 7.19 -3.51
C PRO A 166 5.07 6.52 -3.67
N LYS A 167 5.11 5.18 -3.77
CA LYS A 167 6.31 4.37 -4.01
C LYS A 167 7.34 5.21 -4.72
N THR A 168 8.42 5.53 -4.01
CA THR A 168 9.49 6.38 -4.56
C THR A 168 9.94 5.77 -5.89
N GLU A 169 10.44 6.58 -6.82
CA GLU A 169 10.90 6.06 -8.11
C GLU A 169 11.91 4.91 -7.95
N ALA A 170 12.68 4.94 -6.86
CA ALA A 170 13.57 3.86 -6.43
C ALA A 170 12.83 2.54 -6.11
N GLU A 171 11.74 2.56 -5.33
CA GLU A 171 10.96 1.33 -5.05
C GLU A 171 10.23 0.80 -6.29
N LYS A 172 9.78 1.67 -7.20
CA LYS A 172 9.20 1.24 -8.49
C LYS A 172 10.27 0.59 -9.36
N LEU A 173 11.45 1.18 -9.42
CA LEU A 173 12.60 0.62 -10.13
C LEU A 173 13.02 -0.73 -9.53
N GLU A 174 12.99 -0.87 -8.20
CA GLU A 174 13.27 -2.14 -7.52
C GLU A 174 12.22 -3.20 -7.84
N ALA A 175 10.94 -2.85 -7.85
CA ALA A 175 9.87 -3.75 -8.26
C ALA A 175 10.02 -4.22 -9.72
N THR A 176 10.32 -3.30 -10.65
CA THR A 176 10.61 -3.65 -12.05
C THR A 176 11.86 -4.51 -12.18
N ARG A 177 12.89 -4.27 -11.36
CA ARG A 177 14.10 -5.10 -11.33
C ARG A 177 13.80 -6.52 -10.86
N LYS A 178 13.00 -6.69 -9.81
CA LYS A 178 12.56 -8.02 -9.33
C LYS A 178 11.73 -8.75 -10.38
N GLU A 179 10.77 -8.08 -11.00
CA GLU A 179 9.95 -8.65 -12.07
C GLU A 179 10.81 -9.07 -13.29
N ALA A 180 11.83 -8.27 -13.63
CA ALA A 180 12.76 -8.62 -14.71
C ALA A 180 13.61 -9.86 -14.38
N LEU A 181 14.05 -10.01 -13.11
CA LEU A 181 14.79 -11.18 -12.65
C LEU A 181 13.90 -12.44 -12.65
N GLU A 182 12.64 -12.32 -12.20
CA GLU A 182 11.68 -13.43 -12.25
C GLU A 182 11.42 -13.89 -13.69
N LYS A 183 11.34 -12.96 -14.65
CA LYS A 183 11.23 -13.29 -16.07
C LYS A 183 12.47 -13.99 -16.59
N LEU A 184 13.67 -13.50 -16.23
CA LEU A 184 14.93 -14.13 -16.61
C LEU A 184 15.00 -15.57 -16.08
N ASP A 185 14.70 -15.78 -14.80
CA ASP A 185 14.65 -17.10 -14.17
C ASP A 185 13.64 -18.04 -14.83
N PHE A 186 12.48 -17.51 -15.24
CA PHE A 186 11.48 -18.25 -15.99
C PHE A 186 12.04 -18.73 -17.33
N TYR A 187 12.66 -17.85 -18.12
CA TYR A 187 13.26 -18.23 -19.40
C TYR A 187 14.38 -19.25 -19.22
N GLU A 188 15.26 -19.07 -18.23
CA GLU A 188 16.30 -20.06 -17.96
C GLU A 188 15.71 -21.42 -17.54
N ARG A 189 14.63 -21.42 -16.75
CA ARG A 189 13.94 -22.66 -16.36
C ARG A 189 13.34 -23.36 -17.57
N VAL A 190 12.70 -22.62 -18.47
CA VAL A 190 12.13 -23.15 -19.71
C VAL A 190 13.23 -23.74 -20.59
N VAL A 191 14.32 -23.01 -20.81
CA VAL A 191 15.47 -23.49 -21.60
C VAL A 191 16.07 -24.77 -20.98
N ARG A 192 16.29 -24.80 -19.66
CA ARG A 192 16.76 -26.01 -18.97
C ARG A 192 15.77 -27.18 -19.07
N SER A 193 14.47 -26.90 -19.11
CA SER A 193 13.44 -27.93 -19.28
C SER A 193 13.46 -28.50 -20.69
N VAL A 194 13.49 -27.63 -21.71
CA VAL A 194 13.57 -28.04 -23.12
C VAL A 194 14.84 -28.85 -23.36
N ALA A 195 15.99 -28.41 -22.85
CA ALA A 195 17.23 -29.15 -22.98
C ALA A 195 17.18 -30.55 -22.32
N ARG A 196 16.44 -30.72 -21.22
CA ARG A 196 16.20 -32.04 -20.62
C ARG A 196 15.27 -32.90 -21.45
N GLU A 197 14.17 -32.34 -21.96
CA GLU A 197 13.28 -33.08 -22.85
C GLU A 197 13.99 -33.49 -24.15
N GLU A 198 14.81 -32.62 -24.73
CA GLU A 198 15.63 -32.96 -25.91
C GLU A 198 16.60 -34.11 -25.60
N ALA A 199 17.20 -34.13 -24.41
CA ALA A 199 18.08 -35.23 -23.99
C ALA A 199 17.31 -36.54 -23.75
N GLU A 200 16.12 -36.48 -23.14
CA GLU A 200 15.25 -37.65 -22.94
C GLU A 200 14.72 -38.21 -24.26
N VAL A 201 14.32 -37.33 -25.19
CA VAL A 201 13.89 -37.69 -26.55
C VAL A 201 15.05 -38.29 -27.35
N ALA A 202 16.24 -37.69 -27.26
CA ALA A 202 17.45 -38.26 -27.87
C ALA A 202 17.75 -39.66 -27.32
N GLY A 203 17.68 -39.85 -25.99
CA GLY A 203 17.81 -41.15 -25.36
C GLY A 203 16.77 -42.17 -25.82
N TYR A 204 15.52 -41.73 -26.05
CA TYR A 204 14.48 -42.58 -26.63
C TYR A 204 14.82 -43.03 -28.05
N TYR A 205 15.34 -42.14 -28.89
CA TYR A 205 15.77 -42.48 -30.25
C TYR A 205 17.00 -43.38 -30.27
N GLU A 206 17.94 -43.22 -29.33
CA GLU A 206 19.07 -44.14 -29.17
C GLU A 206 18.58 -45.55 -28.84
N ILE A 207 17.68 -45.68 -27.86
CA ILE A 207 17.11 -46.98 -27.46
C ILE A 207 16.26 -47.61 -28.59
N MET A 208 15.48 -46.81 -29.31
CA MET A 208 14.67 -47.29 -30.45
C MET A 208 15.52 -47.68 -31.67
N ASN A 209 16.65 -47.01 -31.91
CA ASN A 209 17.57 -47.36 -32.99
C ASN A 209 18.50 -48.54 -32.62
N ASP A 210 18.75 -48.76 -31.33
CA ASP A 210 19.48 -49.94 -30.84
C ASP A 210 18.68 -51.25 -30.95
N GLU A 211 17.37 -51.19 -31.23
CA GLU A 211 16.52 -52.36 -31.46
C GLU A 211 16.45 -52.78 -32.96
N GLN A 212 17.16 -52.09 -33.85
CA GLN A 212 17.43 -52.58 -35.21
C GLN A 212 18.86 -53.12 -35.35
N PRO A 213 19.06 -54.30 -35.96
CA PRO A 213 20.41 -54.76 -36.27
C PRO A 213 21.06 -53.77 -37.25
N LYS A 214 22.20 -53.21 -36.83
CA LYS A 214 23.08 -52.32 -37.62
C LYS A 214 23.13 -52.71 -39.11
N PRO A 215 22.72 -51.84 -40.04
CA PRO A 215 23.32 -51.79 -41.35
C PRO A 215 24.60 -50.94 -41.27
N ALA A 216 25.64 -51.50 -41.90
CA ALA A 216 27.01 -51.03 -42.02
C ALA A 216 27.27 -49.51 -42.02
N GLU A 217 28.42 -49.19 -41.41
CA GLU A 217 29.16 -47.94 -41.48
C GLU A 217 28.99 -47.16 -42.79
N THR A 218 28.59 -45.90 -42.67
CA THR A 218 29.04 -44.84 -43.56
C THR A 218 29.65 -43.73 -42.71
N THR A 219 30.95 -43.88 -42.47
CA THR A 219 31.86 -42.75 -42.24
C THR A 219 31.68 -41.73 -43.36
N GLU A 220 31.12 -40.56 -43.08
CA GLU A 220 31.58 -39.30 -43.70
C GLU A 220 31.46 -38.14 -42.70
N ALA A 221 32.64 -37.75 -42.22
CA ALA A 221 33.04 -36.40 -41.85
C ALA A 221 32.29 -35.68 -40.71
N SER A 222 32.88 -35.82 -39.52
CA SER A 222 33.04 -34.73 -38.55
C SER A 222 33.43 -33.41 -39.23
N VAL A 223 32.57 -32.40 -39.16
CA VAL A 223 32.99 -30.99 -39.30
C VAL A 223 33.07 -30.44 -37.88
N ALA A 224 34.30 -30.46 -37.37
CA ALA A 224 34.69 -29.87 -36.11
C ALA A 224 34.32 -28.37 -36.08
N GLU A 225 33.64 -27.99 -35.01
CA GLU A 225 33.54 -26.63 -34.52
C GLU A 225 34.95 -26.10 -34.22
N GLN A 226 35.50 -25.30 -35.15
CA GLN A 226 36.69 -24.49 -34.86
C GLN A 226 36.26 -23.21 -34.15
N VAL A 227 36.34 -23.25 -32.82
CA VAL A 227 36.49 -22.07 -31.97
C VAL A 227 37.88 -21.49 -32.23
N ALA A 228 37.96 -20.33 -32.89
CA ALA A 228 39.20 -19.57 -32.99
C ALA A 228 39.27 -18.54 -31.84
N PRO A 229 40.36 -18.49 -31.06
CA PRO A 229 40.58 -17.48 -30.05
C PRO A 229 41.05 -16.18 -30.72
N VAL A 230 40.41 -15.06 -30.40
CA VAL A 230 40.89 -13.73 -30.82
C VAL A 230 41.70 -13.15 -29.67
N GLU A 231 42.99 -13.47 -29.62
CA GLU A 231 43.97 -12.70 -28.86
C GLU A 231 44.61 -11.63 -29.76
N GLY A 232 44.79 -10.44 -29.19
CA GLY A 232 45.07 -9.21 -29.92
C GLY A 232 46.47 -9.08 -30.49
N THR A 233 46.59 -8.20 -31.49
CA THR A 233 47.85 -7.54 -31.82
C THR A 233 47.60 -6.04 -32.00
N VAL A 234 48.18 -5.30 -31.06
CA VAL A 234 48.48 -3.87 -31.14
C VAL A 234 49.44 -3.66 -32.31
N GLN A 235 49.19 -2.66 -33.17
CA GLN A 235 50.24 -2.06 -33.99
C GLN A 235 50.40 -0.58 -33.62
N GLN A 236 51.67 -0.21 -33.46
CA GLN A 236 52.19 1.14 -33.22
C GLN A 236 51.82 2.13 -34.32
#